data_AF-A0AA91A2F8-F1
#
_entry.id   AF-A0AA91A2F8-F1
#
_cell.length_a   1.000
_cell.length_b   1.000
_cell.length_c   1.000
_cell.angle_alpha   90.00
_cell.angle_beta   90.00
_cell.angle_gamma   90.00
#
_symmetry.space_group_name_H-M   'P 1'
#
loop_
_entity.id
_entity.type
_entity.pdbx_description
1 polymer ?
#
loop_
_entity_poly.entity_id
_entity_poly.type
_entity_poly.pdbx_seq_one_letter_code
_entity_poly.pdbx_strand_id
1 'polypeptide(L)'
;MKRNKKKVKRDVLLLYFRRRRIRTALETRWWTLDNKRKELYKLVEYAKIQSRYCNDLDCHRIVGRYLRELEREEIRVTRLQTKYDLWASRLGYWVDLYETALNRLHPGDGI
;
A
#
# COMPACT_ATOMS: atom_id res chain seq x y z
N MET A 1 -36.63 -11.90 15.37
CA MET A 1 -35.45 -11.68 16.26
C MET A 1 -35.25 -10.20 16.54
N LYS A 2 -35.58 -9.69 17.74
CA LYS A 2 -35.19 -8.32 18.16
C LYS A 2 -33.68 -8.31 18.45
N ARG A 3 -32.85 -7.93 17.47
CA ARG A 3 -31.41 -7.72 17.72
C ARG A 3 -31.24 -6.59 18.75
N ASN A 4 -30.45 -6.83 19.78
CA ASN A 4 -30.23 -5.89 20.87
C ASN A 4 -29.52 -4.62 20.36
N LYS A 5 -30.27 -3.51 20.22
CA LYS A 5 -29.80 -2.26 19.58
C LYS A 5 -28.50 -1.72 20.18
N LYS A 6 -28.30 -1.88 21.50
CA LYS A 6 -27.07 -1.46 22.20
C LYS A 6 -25.83 -2.24 21.74
N LYS A 7 -25.97 -3.56 21.54
CA LYS A 7 -24.89 -4.43 21.07
C LYS A 7 -24.46 -4.05 19.64
N VAL A 8 -25.43 -3.83 18.76
CA VAL A 8 -25.18 -3.43 17.36
C VAL A 8 -24.39 -2.12 17.28
N LYS A 9 -24.75 -1.10 18.08
CA LYS A 9 -24.00 0.16 18.12
C LYS A 9 -22.54 -0.04 18.52
N ARG A 10 -22.29 -0.86 19.56
CA ARG A 10 -20.93 -1.17 20.03
C ARG A 10 -20.12 -1.90 18.96
N ASP A 11 -20.72 -2.88 18.30
CA ASP A 11 -20.06 -3.66 17.26
C ASP A 11 -19.66 -2.78 16.06
N VAL A 12 -20.56 -1.87 15.63
CA VAL A 12 -20.26 -0.93 14.53
C VAL A 12 -19.12 0.03 14.91
N LEU A 13 -19.13 0.57 16.12
CA LEU A 13 -18.06 1.46 16.59
C LEU A 13 -16.70 0.74 16.65
N LEU A 14 -16.68 -0.50 17.15
CA LEU A 14 -15.47 -1.33 17.16
C LEU A 14 -14.97 -1.63 15.74
N LEU A 15 -15.89 -1.91 14.80
CA LEU A 15 -15.54 -2.11 13.40
C LEU A 15 -14.93 -0.86 12.77
N TYR A 16 -15.47 0.33 13.07
CA TYR A 16 -14.92 1.61 12.62
C TYR A 16 -13.47 1.79 13.09
N PHE A 17 -13.19 1.66 14.39
CA PHE A 17 -11.84 1.79 14.92
C PHE A 17 -10.88 0.74 14.36
N ARG A 18 -11.35 -0.50 14.18
CA ARG A 18 -10.54 -1.56 13.57
C ARG A 18 -10.17 -1.22 12.12
N ARG A 19 -11.13 -0.73 11.33
CA ARG A 19 -10.88 -0.29 9.94
C ARG A 19 -9.90 0.86 9.88
N ARG A 20 -10.03 1.86 10.75
CA ARG A 20 -9.12 3.01 10.84
C ARG A 20 -7.70 2.58 11.17
N ARG A 21 -7.52 1.70 12.15
CA ARG A 21 -6.20 1.12 12.50
C ARG A 21 -5.58 0.35 11.34
N ILE A 22 -6.36 -0.48 10.65
CA ILE A 22 -5.87 -1.24 9.49
C ILE A 22 -5.49 -0.27 8.36
N ARG A 23 -6.31 0.75 8.08
CA ARG A 23 -6.01 1.77 7.06
C ARG A 23 -4.65 2.44 7.31
N THR A 24 -4.40 2.90 8.54
CA THR A 24 -3.11 3.49 8.91
C THR A 24 -1.95 2.53 8.69
N ALA A 25 -2.08 1.26 9.08
CA ALA A 25 -1.03 0.27 8.86
C ALA A 25 -0.76 0.00 7.38
N LEU A 26 -1.81 -0.02 6.54
CA LEU A 26 -1.69 -0.17 5.10
C LEU A 26 -0.99 1.03 4.46
N GLU A 27 -1.31 2.23 4.91
CA GLU A 27 -0.66 3.47 4.46
C GLU A 27 0.83 3.49 4.81
N THR A 28 1.20 3.16 6.05
CA THR A 28 2.61 3.01 6.44
C THR A 28 3.33 1.97 5.57
N ARG A 29 2.67 0.84 5.27
CA ARG A 29 3.24 -0.19 4.41
C ARG A 29 3.40 0.29 2.98
N TRP A 30 2.45 1.07 2.47
CA TRP A 30 2.51 1.66 1.14
C TRP A 30 3.71 2.60 1.01
N TRP A 31 3.90 3.52 1.96
CA TRP A 31 5.06 4.42 2.00
C TRP A 31 6.39 3.68 2.06
N THR A 32 6.43 2.58 2.82
CA THR A 32 7.62 1.72 2.85
C THR A 32 7.95 1.13 1.48
N LEU A 33 6.93 0.70 0.73
CA LEU A 33 7.11 0.18 -0.63
C LEU A 33 7.49 1.28 -1.63
N ASP A 34 6.99 2.50 -1.45
CA ASP A 34 7.36 3.64 -2.29
C ASP A 34 8.85 3.97 -2.17
N ASN A 35 9.36 4.02 -0.95
CA ASN A 35 10.79 4.17 -0.70
C ASN A 35 11.59 3.02 -1.34
N LYS A 36 11.13 1.77 -1.18
CA LYS A 36 11.77 0.62 -1.83
C LYS A 36 11.80 0.73 -3.35
N ARG A 37 10.70 1.19 -3.96
CA ARG A 37 10.61 1.38 -5.42
C ARG A 37 11.57 2.46 -5.91
N LYS A 38 11.71 3.57 -5.19
CA LYS A 38 12.67 4.63 -5.51
C LYS A 38 14.11 4.11 -5.50
N GLU A 39 14.48 3.30 -4.50
CA GLU A 39 15.80 2.69 -4.44
C GLU A 39 16.01 1.65 -5.54
N LEU A 40 15.01 0.80 -5.82
CA LEU A 40 15.09 -0.16 -6.93
C LEU A 40 15.29 0.53 -8.28
N TYR A 41 14.57 1.63 -8.54
CA TYR A 41 14.71 2.41 -9.76
C TYR A 41 16.16 2.90 -9.95
N LYS A 42 16.79 3.44 -8.90
CA LYS A 42 18.19 3.87 -8.96
C LYS A 42 19.13 2.71 -9.31
N LEU A 43 18.92 1.55 -8.69
CA LEU A 43 19.74 0.35 -8.93
C LEU A 43 19.55 -0.19 -10.34
N VAL A 44 18.32 -0.20 -10.87
CA VAL A 44 18.03 -0.60 -12.25
C VAL A 44 18.73 0.32 -13.24
N GLU A 45 18.61 1.64 -13.07
CA GLU A 45 19.28 2.61 -13.95
C GLU A 45 20.80 2.49 -13.88
N TYR A 46 21.35 2.30 -12.68
CA TYR A 46 22.78 2.04 -12.51
C TYR A 46 23.23 0.78 -13.24
N ALA A 47 22.49 -0.34 -13.10
CA ALA A 47 22.79 -1.59 -13.78
C ALA A 47 22.68 -1.46 -15.31
N LYS A 48 21.71 -0.70 -15.84
CA LYS A 48 21.61 -0.39 -17.28
C LYS A 48 22.83 0.36 -17.78
N ILE A 49 23.31 1.35 -17.02
CA ILE A 49 24.52 2.11 -17.37
C ILE A 49 25.73 1.18 -17.37
N GLN A 50 25.94 0.40 -16.30
CA GLN A 50 27.04 -0.57 -16.24
C GLN A 50 27.01 -1.57 -17.40
N SER A 51 25.82 -2.04 -17.79
CA SER A 51 25.67 -2.94 -18.92
C SER A 51 26.15 -2.35 -20.24
N ARG A 52 26.13 -1.02 -20.42
CA ARG A 52 26.64 -0.35 -21.63
C ARG A 52 28.16 -0.25 -21.66
N TYR A 53 28.81 -0.26 -20.50
CA TYR A 53 30.26 -0.15 -20.34
C TYR A 53 30.96 -1.49 -20.06
N CYS A 54 30.20 -2.60 -19.97
CA CYS A 54 30.80 -3.93 -19.98
C CYS A 54 31.50 -4.17 -21.32
N ASN A 55 32.77 -4.58 -21.26
CA ASN A 55 33.60 -4.84 -22.44
C ASN A 55 33.86 -6.34 -22.67
N ASP A 56 33.37 -7.20 -21.77
CA ASP A 56 33.58 -8.66 -21.84
C ASP A 56 32.26 -9.43 -21.64
N LEU A 57 32.21 -10.63 -22.21
CA LEU A 57 31.02 -11.47 -22.28
C LEU A 57 30.54 -11.91 -20.88
N ASP A 58 31.47 -12.19 -19.97
CA ASP A 58 31.14 -12.57 -18.60
C ASP A 58 30.56 -11.39 -17.81
N CYS A 59 31.08 -10.17 -18.03
CA CYS A 59 30.53 -8.93 -17.47
C CYS A 59 29.07 -8.76 -17.90
N HIS A 60 28.78 -8.87 -19.20
CA HIS A 60 27.41 -8.78 -19.71
C HIS A 60 26.49 -9.87 -19.14
N ARG A 61 26.99 -11.10 -18.97
CA ARG A 61 26.21 -12.20 -18.40
C ARG A 61 25.87 -11.96 -16.92
N ILE A 62 26.80 -11.42 -16.15
CA ILE A 62 26.61 -11.11 -14.74
C ILE A 62 25.64 -9.92 -14.59
N VAL A 63 25.92 -8.80 -15.25
CA VAL A 63 25.07 -7.60 -15.20
C VAL A 63 23.67 -7.89 -15.73
N GLY A 64 23.54 -8.67 -16.81
CA GLY A 64 22.26 -9.08 -17.35
C GLY A 64 21.45 -9.99 -16.40
N ARG A 65 22.11 -10.80 -15.55
CA ARG A 65 21.40 -11.54 -14.48
C ARG A 65 20.88 -10.59 -13.40
N TYR A 66 21.71 -9.68 -12.91
CA TYR A 66 21.31 -8.69 -11.91
C TYR A 66 20.17 -7.79 -12.41
N LEU A 67 20.26 -7.30 -13.65
CA LEU A 67 19.22 -6.45 -14.23
C LEU A 67 17.86 -7.16 -14.25
N ARG A 68 17.81 -8.43 -14.69
CA ARG A 68 16.58 -9.23 -14.69
C ARG A 68 16.01 -9.46 -13.30
N GLU A 69 16.87 -9.64 -12.29
CA GLU A 69 16.42 -9.80 -10.90
C GLU A 69 15.83 -8.50 -10.36
N LEU A 70 16.49 -7.37 -10.63
CA LEU A 70 16.02 -6.04 -10.23
C LEU A 70 14.68 -5.69 -10.89
N GLU A 71 14.54 -5.93 -12.20
CA GLU A 71 13.28 -5.71 -12.95
C GLU A 71 12.13 -6.57 -12.40
N ARG A 72 12.40 -7.84 -12.05
CA ARG A 72 11.41 -8.72 -11.42
C ARG A 72 10.96 -8.20 -10.06
N GLU A 73 11.90 -7.72 -9.25
CA GLU A 73 11.59 -7.17 -7.93
C GLU A 73 10.81 -5.84 -8.05
N GLU A 74 11.14 -5.00 -9.04
CA GLU A 74 10.38 -3.79 -9.33
C GLU A 74 8.92 -4.11 -9.69
N ILE A 75 8.68 -5.07 -10.59
CA ILE A 75 7.32 -5.55 -10.92
C ILE A 75 6.59 -6.05 -9.68
N ARG A 76 7.27 -6.83 -8.83
CA ARG A 76 6.70 -7.36 -7.59
C ARG A 76 6.30 -6.24 -6.63
N VAL A 77 7.16 -5.24 -6.44
CA VAL A 77 6.90 -4.10 -5.56
C VAL A 77 5.74 -3.26 -6.10
N THR A 78 5.70 -2.97 -7.40
CA THR A 78 4.61 -2.23 -8.04
C THR A 78 3.27 -2.94 -7.87
N ARG A 79 3.21 -4.27 -8.08
CA ARG A 79 2.00 -5.07 -7.85
C ARG A 79 1.54 -5.02 -6.38
N LEU A 80 2.48 -5.03 -5.44
CA LEU A 80 2.16 -4.89 -4.02
C LEU A 80 1.61 -3.49 -3.72
N GLN A 81 2.21 -2.42 -4.25
CA GLN A 81 1.68 -1.06 -4.10
C GLN A 81 0.23 -0.97 -4.58
N THR A 82 -0.07 -1.41 -5.81
CA THR A 82 -1.43 -1.41 -6.36
C THR A 82 -2.42 -2.20 -5.50
N LYS A 83 -1.99 -3.35 -4.96
CA LYS A 83 -2.82 -4.14 -4.04
C LYS A 83 -3.15 -3.35 -2.77
N TYR A 84 -2.16 -2.68 -2.18
CA TYR A 84 -2.35 -1.88 -0.97
C TYR A 84 -3.18 -0.64 -1.22
N ASP A 85 -3.02 0.03 -2.37
CA ASP A 85 -3.87 1.14 -2.80
C ASP A 85 -5.34 0.73 -2.85
N LEU A 86 -5.65 -0.38 -3.53
CA LEU A 86 -7.02 -0.88 -3.63
C LEU A 86 -7.63 -1.19 -2.25
N TRP A 87 -6.83 -1.76 -1.34
CA TRP A 87 -7.28 -2.04 0.03
C TRP A 87 -7.50 -0.76 0.83
N ALA A 88 -6.60 0.20 0.73
CA ALA A 88 -6.71 1.50 1.38
C ALA A 88 -7.95 2.26 0.89
N SER A 89 -8.20 2.32 -0.43
CA SER A 89 -9.39 2.97 -1.00
C SER A 89 -10.69 2.31 -0.54
N ARG A 90 -10.75 0.97 -0.53
CA ARG A 90 -11.95 0.24 -0.07
C ARG A 90 -12.22 0.48 1.42
N LEU A 91 -11.18 0.51 2.25
CA LEU A 91 -11.33 0.81 3.68
C LEU A 91 -11.69 2.29 3.90
N GLY A 92 -11.10 3.19 3.13
CA GLY A 92 -11.43 4.62 3.10
C GLY A 92 -12.92 4.85 2.90
N TYR A 93 -13.48 4.27 1.84
CA TYR A 93 -14.93 4.35 1.56
C TYR A 93 -15.80 4.00 2.78
N TRP A 94 -15.49 2.91 3.49
CA TRP A 94 -16.26 2.49 4.66
C TRP A 94 -16.07 3.39 5.88
N VAL A 95 -14.89 4.01 6.02
CA VAL A 95 -14.59 4.99 7.08
C VAL A 95 -15.36 6.28 6.79
N ASP A 96 -15.27 6.80 5.57
CA ASP A 96 -15.90 8.05 5.16
C ASP A 96 -17.43 7.95 5.22
N LEU A 97 -17.99 6.79 4.83
CA LEU A 97 -19.42 6.52 4.98
C LEU A 97 -19.88 6.56 6.44
N TYR A 98 -19.09 5.96 7.34
CA TYR A 98 -19.39 5.97 8.77
C TYR A 98 -19.31 7.38 9.35
N GLU A 99 -18.26 8.13 9.03
CA GLU A 99 -18.06 9.50 9.51
C GLU A 99 -19.15 10.43 8.98
N THR A 100 -19.51 10.31 7.71
CA THR A 100 -20.63 11.08 7.12
C THR A 100 -21.96 10.75 7.79
N ALA A 101 -22.23 9.48 8.07
CA ALA A 101 -23.44 9.06 8.77
C ALA A 101 -23.46 9.57 10.21
N LEU A 102 -22.31 9.55 10.90
CA LEU A 102 -22.16 10.06 12.26
C LEU A 102 -22.40 11.58 12.29
N ASN A 103 -21.77 12.33 11.39
CA ASN A 103 -21.91 13.79 11.28
C ASN A 103 -23.37 14.22 11.01
N ARG A 104 -24.15 13.40 10.27
CA ARG A 104 -25.58 13.66 10.05
C ARG A 104 -26.43 13.42 11.30
N LEU A 105 -26.04 12.47 12.14
CA LEU A 105 -26.75 12.15 13.39
C LEU A 105 -26.40 13.14 14.49
N HIS A 106 -25.18 13.66 14.49
CA HIS A 106 -24.65 14.58 15.49
C HIS A 106 -23.90 15.74 14.80
N PRO A 107 -24.63 16.68 14.18
CA PRO A 107 -24.00 17.81 13.51
C PRO A 107 -23.32 18.72 14.55
N GLY A 108 -22.00 18.84 14.47
CA GLY A 108 -21.19 19.69 15.38
C GLY A 108 -20.38 18.93 16.42
N ASP A 109 -20.69 17.65 16.67
CA ASP A 109 -19.85 16.76 17.49
C ASP A 109 -18.77 16.13 16.58
N GLY A 110 -17.82 16.96 16.15
CA GLY A 110 -16.58 16.45 15.58
C GLY A 110 -15.83 15.63 16.63
N ILE A 111 -15.34 14.44 16.25
CA ILE A 111 -14.41 13.64 17.07
C ILE A 111 -13.09 14.40 17.22
#